data_AF-A0A929K843-F1
#
_entry.id   AF-A0A929K843-F1
#
_cell.length_a   1.000
_cell.length_b   1.000
_cell.length_c   1.000
_cell.angle_alpha   90.00
_cell.angle_beta   90.00
_cell.angle_gamma   90.00
#
_symmetry.space_group_name_H-M   'P 1'
#
loop_
_entity.id
_entity.type
_entity.pdbx_description
1 polymer ?
#
loop_
_entity_poly.entity_id
_entity_poly.type
_entity_poly.pdbx_seq_one_letter_code
_entity_poly.pdbx_strand_id
1 'polypeptide(L)'
;MIIGSRRIGKTTLIKQFIKRLLQNGVPKEDIFYLALDHPALSNFSISEHLRNVRKIFMHEREKKLLLFFDEIQESPNWEIELKNIYDLENLKIFCTGSTSSLIQGQGGRLTGRQIITPLYPLSFDEFLLFHGDKPSLSEDYKYEKLMEEYLEVGGYPEQVLHPSIEYMSNLLDDILARDLIRLYPIKKAFILKDLLRLIAASVGSRTSFNKLGKVLG
;
A
#
# COMPACT_ATOMS: atom_id res chain seq x y z
N MET A 1 7.86 -2.89 6.83
CA MET A 1 6.46 -2.70 6.43
C MET A 1 6.42 -1.69 5.31
N ILE A 2 5.82 -2.07 4.19
CA ILE A 2 5.64 -1.21 3.02
C ILE A 2 4.25 -0.61 3.11
N ILE A 3 4.16 0.71 3.22
CA ILE A 3 2.88 1.41 3.33
C ILE A 3 2.63 2.22 2.07
N GLY A 4 1.39 2.49 1.73
CA GLY A 4 1.09 3.38 0.61
C GLY A 4 -0.36 3.30 0.19
N SER A 5 -0.73 4.12 -0.79
CA SER A 5 -2.09 4.14 -1.34
C SER A 5 -2.47 2.79 -1.98
N ARG A 6 -3.78 2.55 -2.14
CA ARG A 6 -4.29 1.41 -2.90
C ARG A 6 -3.78 1.46 -4.34
N ARG A 7 -3.54 0.30 -4.94
CA ARG A 7 -3.09 0.14 -6.34
C ARG A 7 -1.74 0.80 -6.69
N ILE A 8 -0.94 1.19 -5.71
CA ILE A 8 0.39 1.78 -5.92
C ILE A 8 1.51 0.76 -6.24
N GLY A 9 1.17 -0.54 -6.34
CA GLY A 9 2.13 -1.61 -6.65
C GLY A 9 2.75 -2.32 -5.45
N LYS A 10 2.24 -2.13 -4.22
CA LYS A 10 2.72 -2.82 -2.99
C LYS A 10 2.80 -4.34 -3.13
N THR A 11 1.70 -4.98 -3.54
CA THR A 11 1.62 -6.43 -3.76
C THR A 11 2.62 -6.89 -4.81
N THR A 12 2.72 -6.14 -5.92
CA THR A 12 3.68 -6.43 -7.00
C THR A 12 5.12 -6.37 -6.48
N LEU A 13 5.45 -5.36 -5.68
CA LEU A 13 6.78 -5.18 -5.10
C LEU A 13 7.14 -6.34 -4.15
N ILE A 14 6.22 -6.78 -3.28
CA ILE A 14 6.45 -7.97 -2.44
C ILE A 14 6.69 -9.21 -3.31
N LYS A 15 5.87 -9.45 -4.33
CA LYS A 15 6.01 -10.63 -5.19
C LYS A 15 7.33 -10.62 -5.97
N GLN A 16 7.74 -9.46 -6.47
CA GLN A 16 9.04 -9.29 -7.12
C GLN A 16 10.20 -9.54 -6.14
N PHE A 17 10.07 -9.07 -4.90
CA PHE A 17 11.08 -9.32 -3.88
C PHE A 17 11.19 -10.81 -3.51
N ILE A 18 10.06 -11.51 -3.35
CA ILE A 18 10.03 -12.97 -3.17
C ILE A 18 10.72 -13.68 -4.35
N LYS A 19 10.38 -13.29 -5.58
CA LYS A 19 11.02 -13.84 -6.79
C LYS A 19 12.54 -13.68 -6.75
N ARG A 20 13.04 -12.51 -6.33
CA ARG A 20 14.48 -12.24 -6.20
C ARG A 20 15.13 -13.10 -5.12
N LEU A 21 14.46 -13.34 -3.98
CA LEU A 21 14.96 -14.22 -2.92
C LEU A 21 15.13 -15.65 -3.42
N LEU A 22 14.12 -16.17 -4.13
CA LEU A 22 14.19 -17.50 -4.75
C LEU A 22 15.33 -17.60 -5.77
N GLN A 23 15.51 -16.58 -6.62
CA GLN A 23 16.62 -16.51 -7.58
C GLN A 23 18.00 -16.47 -6.91
N ASN A 24 18.09 -15.89 -5.71
CA ASN A 24 19.31 -15.86 -4.92
C ASN A 24 19.53 -17.13 -4.08
N GLY A 25 18.72 -18.17 -4.27
CA GLY A 25 18.91 -19.48 -3.65
C GLY A 25 18.25 -19.65 -2.28
N VAL A 26 17.34 -18.76 -1.87
CA VAL A 26 16.51 -19.01 -0.67
C VAL A 26 15.55 -20.17 -0.96
N PRO A 27 15.52 -21.22 -0.12
CA PRO A 27 14.60 -22.34 -0.30
C PRO A 27 13.14 -21.88 -0.30
N LYS A 28 12.33 -22.45 -1.19
CA LYS A 28 10.89 -22.12 -1.29
C LYS A 28 10.13 -22.50 0.00
N GLU A 29 10.63 -23.51 0.70
CA GLU A 29 10.05 -24.01 1.95
C GLU A 29 10.22 -23.02 3.10
N ASP A 30 11.16 -22.07 2.99
CA ASP A 30 11.45 -21.06 4.00
C ASP A 30 10.70 -19.74 3.73
N ILE A 31 9.91 -19.66 2.64
CA ILE A 31 9.18 -18.45 2.24
C ILE A 31 7.68 -18.71 2.26
N PHE A 32 6.93 -17.90 3.01
CA PHE A 32 5.48 -17.95 3.03
C PHE A 32 4.86 -16.60 2.74
N TYR A 33 3.89 -16.60 1.82
CA TYR A 33 3.13 -15.44 1.42
C TYR A 33 1.65 -15.66 1.72
N LEU A 34 1.02 -14.68 2.37
CA LEU A 34 -0.40 -14.68 2.73
C LEU A 34 -1.02 -13.34 2.36
N ALA A 35 -2.08 -13.39 1.53
CA ALA A 35 -2.88 -12.22 1.19
C ALA A 35 -4.09 -12.14 2.14
N LEU A 36 -3.98 -11.32 3.19
CA LEU A 36 -4.91 -11.35 4.32
C LEU A 36 -6.28 -10.76 4.00
N ASP A 37 -6.41 -10.06 2.87
CA ASP A 37 -7.68 -9.60 2.32
C ASP A 37 -8.50 -10.72 1.65
N HIS A 38 -7.92 -11.91 1.45
CA HIS A 38 -8.63 -13.04 0.87
C HIS A 38 -9.68 -13.62 1.86
N PRO A 39 -10.96 -13.80 1.47
CA PRO A 39 -12.03 -14.24 2.37
C PRO A 39 -11.77 -15.58 3.07
N ALA A 40 -11.05 -16.51 2.42
CA ALA A 40 -10.70 -17.79 3.04
C ALA A 40 -9.72 -17.67 4.23
N LEU A 41 -9.03 -16.53 4.37
CA LEU A 41 -8.01 -16.31 5.40
C LEU A 41 -8.52 -15.41 6.55
N SER A 42 -9.68 -14.76 6.40
CA SER A 42 -10.20 -13.76 7.35
C SER A 42 -10.58 -14.33 8.72
N ASN A 43 -10.85 -15.63 8.80
CA ASN A 43 -11.30 -16.29 10.03
C ASN A 43 -10.17 -16.79 10.92
N PHE A 44 -8.91 -16.58 10.52
CA PHE A 44 -7.75 -17.04 11.26
C PHE A 44 -6.88 -15.85 11.67
N SER A 45 -6.40 -15.92 12.90
CA SER A 45 -5.36 -15.03 13.42
C SER A 45 -4.03 -15.26 12.71
N ILE A 46 -3.12 -14.30 12.77
CA ILE A 46 -1.76 -14.43 12.20
C ILE A 46 -1.02 -15.61 12.84
N SER A 47 -1.21 -15.77 14.15
CA SER A 47 -0.63 -16.87 14.92
C SER A 47 -1.18 -18.23 14.48
N GLU A 48 -2.46 -18.33 14.13
CA GLU A 48 -3.05 -19.54 13.55
C GLU A 48 -2.50 -19.83 12.16
N HIS A 49 -2.40 -18.82 11.30
CA HIS A 49 -1.78 -18.95 9.98
C HIS A 49 -0.36 -19.49 10.10
N LEU A 50 0.45 -18.93 11.00
CA LEU A 50 1.82 -19.39 11.25
C LEU A 50 1.87 -20.85 11.75
N ARG A 51 1.01 -21.22 12.71
CA ARG A 51 0.92 -22.60 13.21
C ARG A 51 0.54 -23.58 12.09
N ASN A 52 -0.44 -23.22 11.27
CA ASN A 52 -0.91 -24.04 10.16
C ASN A 52 0.18 -24.21 9.10
N VAL A 53 0.86 -23.12 8.74
CA VAL A 53 2.01 -23.13 7.83
C VAL A 53 3.10 -24.08 8.34
N ARG A 54 3.56 -23.92 9.59
CA ARG A 54 4.60 -24.80 10.15
C ARG A 54 4.15 -26.27 10.16
N LYS A 55 2.88 -26.54 10.48
CA LYS A 55 2.33 -27.90 10.53
C LYS A 55 2.22 -28.54 9.14
N ILE A 56 1.66 -27.83 8.16
CA ILE A 56 1.40 -28.34 6.81
C ILE A 56 2.73 -28.58 6.07
N PHE A 57 3.69 -27.67 6.22
CA PHE A 57 4.97 -27.72 5.52
C PHE A 57 6.09 -28.37 6.35
N MET A 58 5.77 -28.87 7.55
CA MET A 58 6.72 -29.49 8.48
C MET A 58 7.97 -28.63 8.72
N HIS A 59 7.80 -27.30 8.74
CA HIS A 59 8.91 -26.36 8.82
C HIS A 59 9.47 -26.28 10.24
N GLU A 60 10.73 -26.69 10.39
CA GLU A 60 11.48 -26.74 11.64
C GLU A 60 11.57 -25.36 12.32
N ARG A 61 11.59 -25.32 13.66
CA ARG A 61 11.67 -24.05 14.41
C ARG A 61 13.05 -23.38 14.34
N GLU A 62 14.09 -24.16 14.11
CA GLU A 62 15.47 -23.69 14.04
C GLU A 62 15.77 -22.97 12.72
N LYS A 63 15.10 -23.38 11.63
CA LYS A 63 15.22 -22.73 10.31
C LYS A 63 14.59 -21.36 10.33
N LYS A 64 15.23 -20.43 9.64
CA LYS A 64 14.78 -19.04 9.55
C LYS A 64 13.63 -18.93 8.56
N LEU A 65 12.48 -18.51 9.05
CA LEU A 65 11.27 -18.34 8.24
C LEU A 65 11.13 -16.92 7.69
N LEU A 66 10.84 -16.76 6.40
CA LEU A 66 10.47 -15.48 5.79
C LEU A 66 8.96 -15.40 5.57
N LEU A 67 8.29 -14.54 6.34
CA LEU A 67 6.85 -14.32 6.26
C LEU A 67 6.53 -13.04 5.51
N PHE A 68 5.63 -13.14 4.55
CA PHE A 68 5.12 -12.04 3.74
C PHE A 68 3.60 -11.94 3.94
N PHE A 69 3.14 -10.84 4.52
CA PHE A 69 1.72 -10.55 4.71
C PHE A 69 1.32 -9.39 3.81
N ASP A 70 0.38 -9.64 2.90
CA ASP A 70 -0.24 -8.59 2.10
C ASP A 70 -1.52 -8.09 2.78
N GLU A 71 -1.73 -6.78 2.78
CA GLU A 71 -2.87 -6.09 3.42
C GLU A 71 -3.04 -6.45 4.91
N ILE A 72 -1.97 -6.26 5.71
CA ILE A 72 -1.90 -6.67 7.12
C ILE A 72 -3.05 -6.13 7.99
N GLN A 73 -3.58 -4.95 7.65
CA GLN A 73 -4.67 -4.32 8.40
C GLN A 73 -6.02 -5.06 8.29
N GLU A 74 -6.17 -5.99 7.35
CA GLU A 74 -7.36 -6.83 7.28
C GLU A 74 -7.37 -7.92 8.36
N SER A 75 -6.21 -8.20 8.98
CA SER A 75 -6.13 -9.11 10.13
C SER A 75 -6.38 -8.36 11.45
N PRO A 76 -7.37 -8.76 12.26
CA PRO A 76 -7.62 -8.15 13.56
C PRO A 76 -6.43 -8.29 14.51
N ASN A 77 -6.17 -7.27 15.33
CA ASN A 77 -5.11 -7.27 16.35
C ASN A 77 -3.69 -7.60 15.83
N TRP A 78 -3.46 -7.43 14.52
CA TRP A 78 -2.23 -7.84 13.84
C TRP A 78 -0.95 -7.34 14.54
N GLU A 79 -0.94 -6.13 15.09
CA GLU A 79 0.24 -5.57 15.76
C GLU A 79 0.70 -6.37 16.98
N ILE A 80 -0.23 -6.80 17.84
CA ILE A 80 0.09 -7.57 19.03
C ILE A 80 0.64 -8.93 18.60
N GLU A 81 -0.01 -9.54 17.61
CA GLU A 81 0.40 -10.84 17.09
C GLU A 81 1.78 -10.79 16.44
N LEU A 82 2.02 -9.81 15.57
CA LEU A 82 3.34 -9.63 14.95
C LEU A 82 4.43 -9.40 15.99
N LYS A 83 4.15 -8.59 17.03
CA LYS A 83 5.10 -8.39 18.14
C LYS A 83 5.44 -9.71 18.82
N ASN A 84 4.42 -10.48 19.21
CA ASN A 84 4.62 -11.75 19.92
C ASN A 84 5.37 -12.76 19.04
N ILE A 85 5.00 -12.87 17.77
CA ILE A 85 5.63 -13.77 16.80
C ILE A 85 7.09 -13.36 16.56
N TYR A 86 7.37 -12.07 16.40
CA TYR A 86 8.72 -11.56 16.21
C TYR A 86 9.62 -11.80 17.42
N ASP A 87 9.09 -11.64 18.65
CA ASP A 87 9.87 -11.81 19.88
C ASP A 87 10.12 -13.30 20.23
N LEU A 88 9.29 -14.23 19.74
CA LEU A 88 9.32 -15.66 20.13
C LEU A 88 9.93 -16.61 19.10
N GLU A 89 10.01 -16.21 17.82
CA GLU A 89 10.33 -17.12 16.72
C GLU A 89 11.55 -16.65 15.90
N ASN A 90 12.29 -17.59 15.31
CA ASN A 90 13.41 -17.27 14.40
C ASN A 90 12.89 -16.95 13.00
N LEU A 91 12.51 -15.70 12.76
CA LEU A 91 11.88 -15.30 11.49
C LEU A 91 12.18 -13.87 11.06
N LYS A 92 11.80 -13.55 9.82
CA LYS A 92 11.75 -12.18 9.29
C LYS A 92 10.36 -11.93 8.71
N ILE A 93 9.75 -10.82 9.11
CA ILE A 93 8.40 -10.45 8.67
C ILE A 93 8.48 -9.25 7.71
N PHE A 94 7.78 -9.38 6.59
CA PHE A 94 7.51 -8.33 5.62
C PHE A 94 6.01 -8.17 5.51
N CYS A 95 5.53 -6.94 5.67
CA CYS A 95 4.10 -6.64 5.57
C CYS A 95 3.88 -5.50 4.58
N THR A 96 2.75 -5.51 3.88
CA THR A 96 2.18 -4.31 3.25
C THR A 96 0.95 -3.84 4.01
N GLY A 97 0.62 -2.57 3.85
CA GLY A 97 -0.68 -2.04 4.25
C GLY A 97 -1.00 -0.70 3.60
N SER A 98 -2.24 -0.26 3.75
CA SER A 98 -2.64 1.11 3.37
C SER A 98 -1.96 2.14 4.30
N THR A 99 -1.80 3.40 3.87
CA THR A 99 -1.28 4.45 4.77
C THR A 99 -2.18 4.63 6.01
N SER A 100 -3.49 4.44 5.85
CA SER A 100 -4.45 4.52 6.94
C SER A 100 -4.27 3.43 8.01
N SER A 101 -3.66 2.28 7.66
CA SER A 101 -3.30 1.23 8.62
C SER A 101 -2.37 1.73 9.72
N LEU A 102 -1.41 2.61 9.41
CA LEU A 102 -0.51 3.19 10.41
C LEU A 102 -1.24 4.11 11.38
N ILE A 103 -2.25 4.84 10.87
CA ILE A 103 -2.99 5.80 11.69
C ILE A 103 -3.88 5.04 12.68
N GLN A 104 -4.52 3.95 12.25
CA GLN A 104 -5.23 3.05 13.16
C GLN A 104 -4.29 2.41 14.19
N GLY A 105 -3.03 2.16 13.81
CA GLY A 105 -2.04 1.49 14.65
C GLY A 105 -1.19 2.36 15.56
N GLN A 106 -1.59 3.62 15.82
CA GLN A 106 -0.86 4.54 16.72
C GLN A 106 -0.88 4.13 18.22
N GLY A 107 -1.07 2.85 18.53
CA GLY A 107 -0.95 2.29 19.89
C GLY A 107 0.48 1.96 20.32
N GLY A 108 1.52 2.36 19.56
CA GLY A 108 2.92 2.18 19.93
C GLY A 108 3.38 0.72 20.09
N ARG A 109 2.61 -0.26 19.60
CA ARG A 109 2.80 -1.67 19.94
C ARG A 109 4.00 -2.32 19.22
N LEU A 110 4.40 -1.78 18.07
CA LEU A 110 5.56 -2.21 17.29
C LEU A 110 6.76 -1.24 17.38
N THR A 111 6.73 -0.27 18.30
CA THR A 111 7.78 0.76 18.42
C THR A 111 9.16 0.11 18.59
N GLY A 112 10.12 0.52 17.76
CA GLY A 112 11.49 0.00 17.73
C GLY A 112 11.68 -1.37 17.07
N ARG A 113 10.61 -2.08 16.70
CA ARG A 113 10.65 -3.41 16.04
C ARG A 113 10.23 -3.38 14.57
N GLN A 114 9.88 -2.20 14.06
CA GLN A 114 9.44 -2.03 12.69
C GLN A 114 10.28 -1.00 11.94
N ILE A 115 10.50 -1.28 10.66
CA ILE A 115 10.98 -0.32 9.68
C ILE A 115 9.81 -0.04 8.75
N ILE A 116 9.39 1.21 8.68
CA ILE A 116 8.31 1.66 7.80
C ILE A 116 8.94 2.24 6.54
N THR A 117 8.49 1.77 5.38
CA THR A 117 8.93 2.22 4.07
C THR A 117 7.71 2.71 3.30
N PRO A 118 7.53 4.04 3.17
CA PRO A 118 6.45 4.57 2.35
C PRO A 118 6.73 4.31 0.86
N LEU A 119 5.69 3.84 0.16
CA LEU A 119 5.66 3.67 -1.27
C LEU A 119 4.73 4.75 -1.86
N TYR A 120 5.32 5.63 -2.64
CA TYR A 120 4.65 6.73 -3.32
C TYR A 120 4.26 6.31 -4.75
N PRO A 121 3.40 7.09 -5.41
CA PRO A 121 3.29 7.02 -6.87
C PRO A 121 4.65 7.17 -7.52
N LEU A 122 4.77 6.66 -8.75
CA LEU A 122 5.96 6.80 -9.57
C LEU A 122 6.39 8.26 -9.58
N SER A 123 7.65 8.48 -9.24
CA SER A 123 8.34 9.74 -9.53
C SER A 123 8.33 10.01 -11.03
N PHE A 124 8.63 11.24 -11.44
CA PHE A 124 8.70 11.55 -12.87
C PHE A 124 9.72 10.67 -13.61
N ASP A 125 10.88 10.39 -13.01
CA ASP A 125 11.88 9.48 -13.59
C ASP A 125 11.34 8.05 -13.76
N GLU A 126 10.59 7.54 -12.77
CA GLU A 126 9.94 6.24 -12.87
C GLU A 126 8.77 6.24 -13.85
N PHE A 127 8.04 7.36 -13.97
CA PHE A 127 7.03 7.54 -15.00
C PHE A 127 7.64 7.41 -16.39
N LEU A 128 8.78 8.07 -16.66
CA LEU A 128 9.50 7.94 -17.93
C LEU A 128 9.89 6.48 -18.21
N LEU A 129 10.33 5.74 -17.19
CA LEU A 129 10.62 4.30 -17.31
C LEU A 129 9.38 3.47 -17.68
N PHE A 130 8.23 3.75 -17.09
CA PHE A 130 6.97 3.04 -17.35
C PHE A 130 6.33 3.44 -18.68
N HIS A 131 6.42 4.72 -19.04
CA HIS A 131 5.97 5.27 -20.32
C HIS A 131 6.80 4.71 -21.49
N GLY A 132 8.06 4.35 -21.23
CA GLY A 132 8.97 3.81 -22.24
C GLY A 132 9.73 4.87 -23.04
N ASP A 133 9.61 6.14 -22.65
CA ASP A 133 10.34 7.25 -23.25
C ASP A 133 11.47 7.73 -22.34
N LYS A 134 12.68 7.77 -22.87
CA LYS A 134 13.85 8.38 -22.21
C LYS A 134 14.41 9.49 -23.10
N PRO A 135 13.84 10.72 -23.03
CA PRO A 135 14.42 11.84 -23.73
C PRO A 135 15.87 12.07 -23.29
N SER A 136 16.69 12.52 -24.23
CA SER A 136 18.03 13.03 -23.96
C SER A 136 17.95 14.44 -23.35
N LEU A 137 18.98 14.85 -22.61
CA LEU A 137 19.06 16.19 -22.01
C LEU A 137 19.01 17.34 -23.02
N SER A 138 19.19 17.07 -24.31
CA SER A 138 19.06 18.04 -25.40
C SER A 138 17.62 18.20 -25.91
N GLU A 139 16.69 17.34 -25.48
CA GLU A 139 15.28 17.32 -25.91
C GLU A 139 14.36 17.96 -24.86
N ASP A 140 14.67 19.18 -24.43
CA ASP A 140 13.91 19.91 -23.40
C ASP A 140 12.40 19.95 -23.69
N TYR A 141 12.00 20.20 -24.94
CA TYR A 141 10.58 20.22 -25.34
C TYR A 141 9.87 18.89 -25.07
N LYS A 142 10.57 17.76 -25.18
CA LYS A 142 10.01 16.43 -24.95
C LYS A 142 9.85 16.17 -23.46
N TYR A 143 10.79 16.66 -22.64
CA TYR A 143 10.64 16.67 -21.18
C TYR A 143 9.45 17.51 -20.73
N GLU A 144 9.28 18.71 -21.26
CA GLU A 144 8.12 19.58 -20.95
C GLU A 144 6.80 18.86 -21.26
N LYS A 145 6.69 18.29 -22.46
CA LYS A 145 5.48 17.56 -22.88
C LYS A 145 5.19 16.35 -21.99
N LEU A 146 6.21 15.55 -21.66
CA LEU A 146 6.04 14.38 -20.79
C LEU A 146 5.72 14.79 -19.34
N MET A 147 6.23 15.94 -18.89
CA MET A 147 5.90 16.49 -17.59
C MET A 147 4.44 16.96 -17.53
N GLU A 148 3.95 17.61 -18.58
CA GLU A 148 2.52 17.95 -18.71
C GLU A 148 1.65 16.69 -18.63
N GLU A 149 2.02 15.65 -19.40
CA GLU A 149 1.31 14.37 -19.36
C GLU A 149 1.37 13.71 -17.98
N TYR A 150 2.52 13.73 -17.31
CA TYR A 150 2.66 13.22 -15.94
C TYR A 150 1.76 13.98 -14.94
N LEU A 151 1.60 15.29 -15.10
CA LEU A 151 0.71 16.10 -14.25
C LEU A 151 -0.77 15.78 -14.48
N GLU A 152 -1.15 15.37 -15.70
CA GLU A 152 -2.51 14.98 -16.04
C GLU A 152 -2.83 13.52 -15.65
N VAL A 153 -1.95 12.59 -16.01
CA VAL A 153 -2.11 11.14 -15.81
C VAL A 153 -1.80 10.75 -14.36
N GLY A 154 -0.82 11.41 -13.74
CA GLY A 154 -0.30 11.08 -12.43
C GLY A 154 0.69 9.91 -12.44
N GLY A 155 1.09 9.47 -11.24
CA GLY A 155 2.14 8.44 -11.06
C GLY A 155 1.63 7.05 -10.68
N TYR A 156 0.35 6.71 -10.85
CA TYR A 156 -0.13 5.36 -10.52
C TYR A 156 0.29 4.37 -11.61
N PRO A 157 0.98 3.25 -11.31
CA PRO A 157 1.56 2.38 -12.34
C PRO A 157 0.56 1.91 -13.41
N GLU A 158 -0.62 1.45 -13.00
CA GLU A 158 -1.67 0.99 -13.93
C GLU A 158 -2.21 2.15 -14.77
N GLN A 159 -2.34 3.34 -14.19
CA GLN A 159 -2.82 4.52 -14.88
C GLN A 159 -1.81 5.03 -15.92
N VAL A 160 -0.50 4.88 -15.65
CA VAL A 160 0.55 5.23 -16.60
C VAL A 160 0.60 4.25 -17.77
N LEU A 161 0.43 2.95 -17.50
CA LEU A 161 0.45 1.92 -18.55
C LEU A 161 -0.85 1.90 -19.38
N HIS A 162 -1.98 2.13 -18.72
CA HIS A 162 -3.32 2.02 -19.27
C HIS A 162 -4.21 3.19 -18.78
N PRO A 163 -4.03 4.41 -19.33
CA PRO A 163 -4.76 5.58 -18.88
C PRO A 163 -6.28 5.40 -18.98
N SER A 164 -6.97 5.55 -17.84
CA SER A 164 -8.43 5.43 -17.77
C SER A 164 -9.02 6.34 -16.70
N ILE A 165 -9.94 7.22 -17.11
CA ILE A 165 -10.70 8.08 -16.19
C ILE A 165 -11.52 7.21 -15.22
N GLU A 166 -12.09 6.11 -15.71
CA GLU A 166 -12.85 5.16 -14.90
C GLU A 166 -11.97 4.51 -13.84
N TYR A 167 -10.74 4.10 -14.20
CA TYR A 167 -9.79 3.54 -13.24
C TYR A 167 -9.52 4.50 -12.08
N MET A 168 -9.23 5.77 -12.39
CA MET A 168 -8.95 6.79 -11.37
C MET A 168 -10.17 7.12 -10.51
N SER A 169 -11.37 7.18 -11.10
CA SER A 169 -12.61 7.36 -10.32
C SER A 169 -12.83 6.19 -9.36
N ASN A 170 -12.67 4.96 -9.83
CA ASN A 170 -12.84 3.77 -9.01
C ASN A 170 -11.79 3.69 -7.89
N LEU A 171 -10.54 4.07 -8.17
CA LEU A 171 -9.49 4.17 -7.16
C LEU A 171 -9.85 5.20 -6.08
N LEU A 172 -10.34 6.37 -6.47
CA LEU A 172 -10.77 7.40 -5.54
C LEU A 172 -11.92 6.90 -4.64
N ASP A 173 -12.92 6.26 -5.24
CA ASP A 173 -14.06 5.72 -4.51
C ASP A 173 -13.64 4.60 -3.54
N ASP A 174 -12.70 3.74 -3.94
CA ASP A 174 -12.10 2.72 -3.07
C ASP A 174 -11.36 3.33 -1.87
N ILE A 175 -10.56 4.38 -2.10
CA ILE A 175 -9.83 5.09 -1.03
C ILE A 175 -10.84 5.72 -0.05
N LEU A 176 -11.85 6.43 -0.57
CA LEU A 176 -12.89 7.04 0.26
C LEU A 176 -13.63 6.00 1.10
N ALA A 177 -14.06 4.90 0.49
CA ALA A 177 -14.82 3.87 1.16
C ALA A 177 -13.98 3.11 2.20
N ARG A 178 -12.84 2.56 1.78
CA ARG A 178 -12.08 1.60 2.59
C ARG A 178 -11.05 2.23 3.51
N ASP A 179 -10.46 3.35 3.11
CA ASP A 179 -9.36 3.96 3.85
C ASP A 179 -9.80 5.19 4.66
N LEU A 180 -11.03 5.68 4.44
CA LEU A 180 -11.64 6.75 5.25
C LEU A 180 -12.93 6.30 5.92
N ILE A 181 -14.00 6.05 5.17
CA ILE A 181 -15.36 5.82 5.73
C ILE A 181 -15.38 4.58 6.64
N ARG A 182 -14.72 3.48 6.26
CA ARG A 182 -14.64 2.27 7.08
C ARG A 182 -13.89 2.50 8.41
N LEU A 183 -12.91 3.40 8.41
CA LEU A 183 -11.95 3.55 9.52
C LEU A 183 -12.33 4.68 10.48
N TYR A 184 -13.10 5.66 10.01
CA TYR A 184 -13.51 6.82 10.78
C TYR A 184 -15.04 6.97 10.78
N PRO A 185 -15.65 7.38 11.91
CA PRO A 185 -17.09 7.61 12.01
C PRO A 185 -17.51 8.93 11.31
N ILE A 186 -17.42 8.96 9.98
CA ILE A 186 -17.73 10.14 9.17
C ILE A 186 -19.25 10.28 9.02
N LYS A 187 -19.82 11.32 9.64
CA LYS A 187 -21.28 11.55 9.66
C LYS A 187 -21.89 11.82 8.28
N LYS A 188 -21.21 12.57 7.42
CA LYS A 188 -21.68 12.97 6.08
C LYS A 188 -20.74 12.44 4.99
N ALA A 189 -20.64 11.12 4.87
CA ALA A 189 -19.73 10.47 3.92
C ALA A 189 -19.95 10.91 2.46
N PHE A 190 -21.20 11.20 2.08
CA PHE A 190 -21.56 11.64 0.73
C PHE A 190 -20.89 12.97 0.30
N ILE A 191 -20.51 13.82 1.27
CA ILE A 191 -19.88 15.13 1.00
C ILE A 191 -18.39 14.99 0.69
N LEU A 192 -17.74 13.89 1.08
CA LEU A 192 -16.29 13.74 0.98
C LEU A 192 -15.78 13.90 -0.46
N LYS A 193 -16.51 13.39 -1.45
CA LYS A 193 -16.11 13.50 -2.86
C LYS A 193 -16.14 14.95 -3.33
N ASP A 194 -17.15 15.72 -2.92
CA ASP A 194 -17.25 17.14 -3.25
C ASP A 194 -16.22 17.98 -2.50
N LEU A 195 -15.93 17.64 -1.24
CA LEU A 195 -14.82 18.23 -0.49
C LEU A 195 -13.49 18.03 -1.22
N LEU A 196 -13.20 16.81 -1.67
CA LEU A 196 -11.97 16.51 -2.42
C LEU A 196 -11.91 17.26 -3.75
N ARG A 197 -13.03 17.37 -4.47
CA ARG A 197 -13.10 18.19 -5.70
C ARG A 197 -12.79 19.66 -5.44
N LEU A 198 -13.32 20.25 -4.37
CA LEU A 198 -13.04 21.63 -4.00
C LEU A 198 -11.57 21.85 -3.61
N ILE A 199 -10.97 20.88 -2.90
CA ILE A 199 -9.55 20.91 -2.57
C ILE A 199 -8.71 20.79 -3.84
N ALA A 200 -9.04 19.86 -4.74
CA ALA A 200 -8.34 19.69 -6.01
C ALA A 200 -8.42 20.94 -6.89
N ALA A 201 -9.59 21.57 -6.98
CA ALA A 201 -9.78 22.81 -7.73
C ALA A 201 -9.05 24.03 -7.11
N SER A 202 -8.57 23.92 -5.87
CA SER A 202 -7.86 24.98 -5.17
C SER A 202 -6.36 24.72 -5.02
N VAL A 203 -5.81 23.68 -5.67
CA VAL A 203 -4.37 23.41 -5.72
C VAL A 203 -3.62 24.65 -6.24
N GLY A 204 -2.56 25.05 -5.53
CA GLY A 204 -1.79 26.28 -5.84
C GLY A 204 -2.40 27.58 -5.30
N SER A 205 -3.55 27.53 -4.62
CA SER A 205 -4.21 28.69 -4.01
C SER A 205 -4.43 28.51 -2.50
N ARG A 206 -4.76 29.61 -1.78
CA ARG A 206 -5.07 29.52 -0.34
C ARG A 206 -6.50 29.01 -0.13
N THR A 207 -6.63 27.85 0.51
CA THR A 207 -7.93 27.25 0.85
C THR A 207 -8.33 27.57 2.29
N SER A 208 -9.56 28.04 2.50
CA SER A 208 -10.13 28.33 3.83
C SER A 208 -11.12 27.26 4.24
N PHE A 209 -10.93 26.65 5.41
CA PHE A 209 -11.85 25.66 5.98
C PHE A 209 -13.28 26.21 6.15
N ASN A 210 -13.41 27.47 6.57
CA ASN A 210 -14.72 28.12 6.73
C ASN A 210 -15.45 28.28 5.38
N LYS A 211 -14.70 28.55 4.30
CA LYS A 211 -15.27 28.64 2.96
C LYS A 211 -15.75 27.27 2.47
N LEU A 212 -14.94 26.23 2.69
CA LEU A 212 -15.32 24.85 2.35
C LEU A 212 -16.59 24.42 3.10
N GLY A 213 -16.66 24.68 4.41
CA GLY A 213 -17.85 24.38 5.22
C GLY A 213 -19.11 25.07 4.71
N LYS A 214 -19.03 26.38 4.39
CA LYS A 214 -20.18 27.11 3.84
C LYS A 214 -20.67 26.57 2.49
N VAL A 215 -19.76 26.13 1.63
CA VAL A 215 -20.11 25.61 0.29
C VAL A 215 -20.74 24.22 0.39
N LEU A 216 -20.27 23.38 1.33
CA LEU A 216 -20.65 21.98 1.43
C LEU A 216 -21.88 21.73 2.33
N GLY A 217 -22.28 22.69 3.17
CA GLY A 217 -23.45 22.60 4.06
C GLY A 217 -23.15 21.97 5.41
#